data_AF-A0A6A3NP08-F1
#
_entry.id   AF-A0A6A3NP08-F1
#
_cell.length_a   1.000
_cell.length_b   1.000
_cell.length_c   1.000
_cell.angle_alpha   90.00
_cell.angle_beta   90.00
_cell.angle_gamma   90.00
#
_symmetry.space_group_name_H-M   'P 1'
#
loop_
_entity.id
_entity.type
_entity.pdbx_description
1 polymer ?
#
loop_
_entity_poly.entity_id
_entity_poly.type
_entity_poly.pdbx_seq_one_letter_code
_entity_poly.pdbx_strand_id
1 'polypeptide(L)'
;MNRIFGKKKPEAPPVNISDVGGKVDARVTDLDMKIEKLDQELRKYREQMKKTRGPAVNSIKQRAMQTLKRKKMFEAQRDKLQAQSFNIEQAAFAIDTSRDTINTVAAMKSAAVQLKAETQKIDISELEDVQDDMADLMEDMNEIQELMGRSYGIGDEIDEDELEAELEGLEEEWAEEETLGEDAEQAPSYLAPAQHQELPAVPSGSLDSSRNARATDEFGLPVASYST
;
A
#
# COMPACT_ATOMS: atom_id res chain seq x y z
N MET A 1 47.29 -12.78 -46.40
CA MET A 1 46.45 -11.61 -46.06
C MET A 1 45.91 -11.82 -44.65
N ASN A 2 46.47 -11.10 -43.67
CA ASN A 2 46.03 -11.18 -42.28
C ASN A 2 44.79 -10.30 -42.09
N ARG A 3 43.73 -10.85 -41.48
CA ARG A 3 42.47 -10.14 -41.18
C ARG A 3 42.73 -9.13 -40.05
N ILE A 4 42.99 -7.87 -40.40
CA ILE A 4 43.19 -6.72 -39.49
C ILE A 4 41.89 -5.90 -39.38
N PHE A 5 40.72 -6.55 -39.25
CA PHE A 5 39.47 -5.83 -38.99
C PHE A 5 38.62 -6.58 -37.96
N GLY A 6 38.50 -5.96 -36.78
CA GLY A 6 37.41 -6.19 -35.84
C GLY A 6 37.52 -7.42 -34.94
N LYS A 7 38.39 -7.37 -33.91
CA LYS A 7 38.10 -8.14 -32.69
C LYS A 7 36.78 -7.58 -32.13
N LYS A 8 35.73 -8.42 -32.00
CA LYS A 8 34.51 -8.04 -31.25
C LYS A 8 34.97 -7.46 -29.91
N LYS A 9 34.52 -6.23 -29.60
CA LYS A 9 34.71 -5.66 -28.25
C LYS A 9 34.19 -6.72 -27.26
N PRO A 10 34.94 -7.01 -26.17
CA PRO A 10 34.40 -7.86 -25.13
C PRO A 10 33.07 -7.24 -24.69
N GLU A 11 31.99 -8.02 -24.82
CA GLU A 11 30.67 -7.63 -24.32
C GLU A 11 30.85 -7.35 -22.83
N ALA A 12 30.65 -6.10 -22.43
CA ALA A 12 30.63 -5.77 -21.02
C ALA A 12 29.56 -6.66 -20.36
N PRO A 13 29.83 -7.22 -19.18
CA PRO A 13 28.85 -8.06 -18.50
C PRO A 13 27.53 -7.28 -18.39
N PRO A 14 26.38 -7.92 -18.67
CA PRO A 14 25.10 -7.23 -18.65
C PRO A 14 24.90 -6.59 -17.28
N VAL A 15 24.70 -5.27 -17.28
CA VAL A 15 24.45 -4.52 -16.05
C VAL A 15 23.05 -4.87 -15.59
N ASN A 16 22.93 -5.59 -14.47
CA ASN A 16 21.65 -5.89 -13.86
C ASN A 16 21.14 -4.63 -13.15
N ILE A 17 19.97 -4.14 -13.56
CA ILE A 17 19.39 -2.90 -13.04
C ILE A 17 19.05 -2.97 -11.55
N SER A 18 18.64 -4.16 -11.06
CA SER A 18 18.37 -4.42 -9.65
C SER A 18 19.65 -4.36 -8.81
N ASP A 19 20.75 -4.94 -9.31
CA ASP A 19 22.06 -4.86 -8.63
C ASP A 19 22.58 -3.42 -8.54
N VAL A 20 22.31 -2.61 -9.55
CA VAL A 20 22.68 -1.19 -9.54
C VAL A 20 21.79 -0.42 -8.57
N GLY A 21 20.47 -0.65 -8.58
CA GLY A 21 19.52 -0.07 -7.62
C GLY A 21 19.95 -0.34 -6.18
N GLY A 22 20.14 -1.61 -5.82
CA GLY A 22 20.56 -1.99 -4.47
C GLY A 22 21.90 -1.39 -4.03
N LYS A 23 22.85 -1.17 -4.95
CA LYS A 23 24.11 -0.47 -4.64
C LYS A 23 23.91 1.02 -4.40
N VAL A 24 22.99 1.67 -5.12
CA VAL A 24 22.65 3.07 -4.91
C VAL A 24 21.94 3.23 -3.57
N ASP A 25 20.98 2.36 -3.25
CA ASP A 25 20.24 2.39 -1.99
C ASP A 25 21.12 2.14 -0.77
N ALA A 26 22.07 1.21 -0.88
CA ALA A 26 23.07 0.99 0.16
C ALA A 26 23.93 2.24 0.42
N ARG A 27 24.26 3.02 -0.62
CA ARG A 27 24.98 4.29 -0.47
C ARG A 27 24.12 5.39 0.12
N VAL A 28 22.83 5.46 -0.24
CA VAL A 28 21.86 6.37 0.38
C VAL A 28 21.80 6.09 1.88
N THR A 29 21.64 4.82 2.27
CA THR A 29 21.62 4.39 3.67
C THR A 29 22.90 4.77 4.43
N ASP A 30 24.09 4.55 3.85
CA ASP A 30 25.36 4.95 4.47
C ASP A 30 25.48 6.48 4.64
N LEU A 31 24.97 7.26 3.67
CA LEU A 31 24.91 8.71 3.79
C LEU A 31 23.94 9.16 4.89
N ASP A 32 22.76 8.55 5.00
CA ASP A 32 21.80 8.84 6.07
C ASP A 32 22.39 8.55 7.45
N MET A 33 23.09 7.42 7.61
CA MET A 33 23.82 7.10 8.85
C MET A 33 24.89 8.15 9.19
N LYS A 34 25.60 8.69 8.19
CA LYS A 34 26.58 9.77 8.40
C LYS A 34 25.91 11.08 8.76
N ILE A 35 24.79 11.41 8.14
CA ILE A 35 23.99 12.61 8.42
C ILE A 35 23.49 12.58 9.87
N GLU A 36 22.94 11.44 10.31
CA GLU A 36 22.43 11.26 11.68
C GLU A 36 23.54 11.44 12.73
N LYS A 37 24.74 10.88 12.48
CA LYS A 37 25.91 11.10 13.36
C LYS A 37 26.29 12.58 13.47
N LEU A 38 26.26 13.31 12.36
CA LEU A 38 26.56 14.75 12.35
C LEU A 38 25.45 15.55 13.05
N ASP A 39 24.19 15.14 12.96
CA ASP A 39 23.09 15.75 13.71
C ASP A 39 23.24 15.57 15.22
N GLN A 40 23.65 14.39 15.66
CA GLN A 40 23.96 14.14 17.07
C GLN A 40 25.12 15.01 17.56
N GLU A 41 26.18 15.19 16.76
CA GLU A 41 27.26 16.14 17.07
C GLU A 41 26.76 17.59 17.16
N LEU A 42 25.91 18.03 16.24
CA LEU A 42 25.32 19.37 16.26
C LEU A 42 24.44 19.61 17.50
N ARG A 43 23.68 18.59 17.94
CA ARG A 43 22.93 18.64 19.21
C ARG A 43 23.87 18.85 20.40
N LYS A 44 24.99 18.12 20.46
CA LYS A 44 26.01 18.29 21.51
C LYS A 44 26.61 19.70 21.50
N TYR A 45 26.95 20.25 20.33
CA TYR A 45 27.45 21.62 20.25
C TYR A 45 26.42 22.65 20.70
N ARG A 46 25.13 22.45 20.37
CA ARG A 46 24.04 23.30 20.86
C ARG A 46 23.97 23.31 22.38
N GLU A 47 24.09 22.15 23.03
CA GLU A 47 24.10 22.06 24.49
C GLU A 47 25.34 22.70 25.11
N GLN A 48 26.53 22.48 24.53
CA GLN A 48 27.77 23.10 24.99
C GLN A 48 27.71 24.62 24.90
N MET A 49 27.15 25.17 23.81
CA MET A 49 26.95 26.62 23.66
C MET A 49 25.98 27.19 24.71
N LYS A 50 24.94 26.44 25.12
CA LYS A 50 24.03 26.86 26.21
C LYS A 50 24.75 26.94 27.57
N LYS A 51 25.68 26.03 27.83
CA LYS A 51 26.40 25.91 29.12
C LYS A 51 27.64 26.81 29.20
N THR A 52 28.19 27.21 28.05
CA THR A 52 29.42 28.01 27.96
C THR A 52 29.10 29.50 27.86
N ARG A 53 29.87 30.35 28.53
CA ARG A 53 29.75 31.82 28.46
C ARG A 53 31.06 32.46 28.00
N GLY A 54 30.99 33.65 27.43
CA GLY A 54 32.16 34.44 27.04
C GLY A 54 32.88 33.93 25.77
N PRO A 55 34.15 34.30 25.55
CA PRO A 55 34.88 34.06 24.30
C PRO A 55 34.98 32.58 23.86
N ALA A 56 34.87 31.64 24.80
CA ALA A 56 34.87 30.21 24.53
C ALA A 56 33.68 29.72 23.68
N VAL A 57 32.56 30.47 23.64
CA VAL A 57 31.41 30.14 22.77
C VAL A 57 31.78 30.24 21.29
N ASN A 58 32.68 31.15 20.92
CA ASN A 58 33.07 31.36 19.53
C ASN A 58 33.77 30.14 18.92
N SER A 59 34.60 29.43 19.69
CA SER A 59 35.29 28.22 19.20
C SER A 59 34.31 27.07 18.98
N ILE A 60 33.33 26.89 19.87
CA ILE A 60 32.25 25.89 19.75
C ILE A 60 31.40 26.21 18.52
N LYS A 61 31.06 27.48 18.31
CA LYS A 61 30.30 27.93 17.13
C LYS A 61 31.04 27.63 15.82
N GLN A 62 32.36 27.84 15.76
CA GLN A 62 33.16 27.53 14.56
C GLN A 62 33.15 26.02 14.25
N ARG A 63 33.31 25.17 15.28
CA ARG A 63 33.22 23.71 15.11
C ARG A 63 31.84 23.27 14.64
N ALA A 64 30.78 23.81 15.26
CA ALA A 64 29.40 23.55 14.84
C ALA A 64 29.14 23.96 13.39
N MET A 65 29.66 25.12 12.95
CA MET A 65 29.55 25.57 11.57
C MET A 65 30.26 24.62 10.59
N GLN A 66 31.43 24.08 10.95
CA GLN A 66 32.14 23.11 10.11
C GLN A 66 31.37 21.78 10.00
N THR A 67 30.84 21.27 11.13
CA THR A 67 29.99 20.08 11.15
C THR A 67 28.72 20.28 10.32
N LEU A 68 28.07 21.44 10.42
CA LEU A 68 26.88 21.78 9.63
C LEU A 68 27.19 21.81 8.12
N LYS A 69 28.31 22.39 7.71
CA LYS A 69 28.74 22.38 6.30
C LYS A 69 28.93 20.95 5.78
N ARG A 70 29.58 20.09 6.57
CA ARG A 70 29.75 18.67 6.22
C ARG A 70 28.41 17.93 6.12
N LYS A 71 27.49 18.21 7.04
CA LYS A 71 26.13 17.64 7.01
C LYS A 71 25.42 18.03 5.72
N LYS A 72 25.38 19.33 5.39
CA LYS A 72 24.75 19.86 4.17
C LYS A 72 25.36 19.25 2.89
N MET A 73 26.66 19.00 2.87
CA MET A 73 27.33 18.33 1.76
C MET A 73 26.85 16.88 1.58
N PHE A 74 26.68 16.11 2.68
CA PHE A 74 26.15 14.76 2.60
C PHE A 74 24.66 14.73 2.27
N GLU A 75 23.86 15.65 2.82
CA GLU A 75 22.43 15.80 2.44
C GLU A 75 22.31 16.00 0.91
N ALA A 76 23.09 16.91 0.32
CA ALA A 76 23.07 17.13 -1.13
C ALA A 76 23.51 15.90 -1.95
N GLN A 77 24.50 15.14 -1.47
CA GLN A 77 24.91 13.89 -2.11
C GLN A 77 23.82 12.82 -2.02
N ARG A 78 23.19 12.70 -0.86
CA ARG A 78 22.09 11.76 -0.59
C ARG A 78 20.92 12.07 -1.52
N ASP A 79 20.51 13.33 -1.60
CA ASP A 79 19.39 13.76 -2.45
C ASP A 79 19.65 13.44 -3.94
N LYS A 80 20.88 13.66 -4.40
CA LYS A 80 21.29 13.28 -5.76
C LYS A 80 21.19 11.77 -5.99
N LEU A 81 21.67 10.95 -5.05
CA LEU A 81 21.59 9.50 -5.17
C LEU A 81 20.14 9.00 -5.06
N GLN A 82 19.30 9.64 -4.25
CA GLN A 82 17.90 9.30 -4.12
C GLN A 82 17.14 9.58 -5.44
N ALA A 83 17.42 10.70 -6.11
CA ALA A 83 16.91 10.95 -7.45
C ALA A 83 17.41 9.92 -8.48
N GLN A 84 18.66 9.44 -8.34
CA GLN A 84 19.18 8.36 -9.19
C GLN A 84 18.48 7.03 -8.90
N SER A 85 18.24 6.69 -7.64
CA SER A 85 17.50 5.49 -7.24
C SER A 85 16.10 5.48 -7.86
N PHE A 86 15.36 6.58 -7.74
CA PHE A 86 14.04 6.73 -8.35
C PHE A 86 14.06 6.52 -9.88
N ASN A 87 15.06 7.06 -10.58
CA ASN A 87 15.19 6.83 -12.02
C ASN A 87 15.50 5.36 -12.36
N ILE A 88 16.27 4.67 -11.51
CA ILE A 88 16.57 3.24 -11.66
C ILE A 88 15.31 2.40 -11.42
N GLU A 89 14.53 2.73 -10.39
CA GLU A 89 13.25 2.07 -10.09
C GLU A 89 12.24 2.21 -11.23
N GLN A 90 12.09 3.41 -11.80
CA GLN A 90 11.24 3.62 -12.97
C GLN A 90 11.68 2.80 -14.18
N ALA A 91 13.00 2.72 -14.42
CA ALA A 91 13.54 1.92 -15.50
C ALA A 91 13.37 0.41 -15.24
N ALA A 92 13.49 -0.04 -13.99
CA ALA A 92 13.22 -1.42 -13.61
C ALA A 92 11.75 -1.78 -13.84
N PHE A 93 10.83 -0.91 -13.42
CA PHE A 93 9.40 -1.06 -13.67
C PHE A 93 9.08 -1.16 -15.18
N ALA A 94 9.66 -0.27 -15.98
CA ALA A 94 9.48 -0.31 -17.45
C ALA A 94 10.02 -1.62 -18.07
N ILE A 95 11.14 -2.15 -17.56
CA ILE A 95 11.68 -3.45 -17.98
C ILE A 95 10.70 -4.57 -17.63
N ASP A 96 10.11 -4.55 -16.44
CA ASP A 96 9.17 -5.59 -16.02
C ASP A 96 7.87 -5.53 -16.83
N THR A 97 7.31 -4.34 -17.06
CA THR A 97 6.16 -4.18 -17.99
C THR A 97 6.50 -4.68 -19.40
N SER A 98 7.72 -4.44 -19.88
CA SER A 98 8.16 -4.95 -21.18
C SER A 98 8.28 -6.48 -21.18
N ARG A 99 8.72 -7.10 -20.08
CA ARG A 99 8.77 -8.57 -19.95
C ARG A 99 7.38 -9.17 -19.96
N ASP A 100 6.43 -8.56 -19.27
CA ASP A 100 5.04 -9.01 -19.27
C ASP A 100 4.45 -8.94 -20.68
N THR A 101 4.67 -7.83 -21.39
CA THR A 101 4.26 -7.69 -22.80
C THR A 101 4.85 -8.79 -23.68
N ILE A 102 6.14 -9.10 -23.51
CA ILE A 102 6.81 -10.19 -24.25
C ILE A 102 6.14 -11.53 -23.93
N ASN A 103 5.84 -11.80 -22.66
CA ASN A 103 5.19 -13.04 -22.23
C ASN A 103 3.77 -13.15 -22.81
N THR A 104 3.00 -12.06 -22.83
CA THR A 104 1.67 -12.01 -23.48
C THR A 104 1.78 -12.31 -24.97
N VAL A 105 2.72 -11.68 -25.68
CA VAL A 105 2.93 -11.94 -27.11
C VAL A 105 3.34 -13.40 -27.36
N ALA A 106 4.20 -13.96 -26.50
CA ALA A 106 4.57 -15.37 -26.58
C ALA A 106 3.37 -16.30 -26.34
N ALA A 107 2.51 -15.99 -25.37
CA ALA A 107 1.28 -16.73 -25.11
C ALA A 107 0.31 -16.64 -26.30
N MET A 108 0.11 -15.45 -26.87
CA MET A 108 -0.71 -15.27 -28.07
C MET A 108 -0.18 -16.07 -29.26
N LYS A 109 1.15 -16.09 -29.47
CA LYS A 109 1.77 -16.88 -30.52
C LYS A 109 1.53 -18.39 -30.31
N SER A 110 1.64 -18.87 -29.07
CA SER A 110 1.34 -20.25 -28.72
C SER A 110 -0.14 -20.57 -28.97
N ALA A 111 -1.06 -19.70 -28.52
CA ALA A 111 -2.49 -19.85 -28.74
C ALA A 111 -2.84 -19.88 -30.23
N ALA A 112 -2.24 -19.01 -31.06
CA ALA A 112 -2.46 -19.00 -32.50
C ALA A 112 -2.02 -20.32 -33.18
N VAL A 113 -0.90 -20.90 -32.72
CA VAL A 113 -0.43 -22.21 -33.21
C VAL A 113 -1.40 -23.32 -32.81
N GLN A 114 -1.86 -23.33 -31.56
CA GLN A 114 -2.83 -24.32 -31.07
C GLN A 114 -4.18 -24.19 -31.80
N LEU A 115 -4.69 -22.97 -31.95
CA LEU A 115 -5.93 -22.70 -32.67
C LEU A 115 -5.83 -23.19 -34.12
N LYS A 116 -4.72 -22.91 -34.81
CA LYS A 116 -4.49 -23.44 -36.18
C LYS A 116 -4.50 -24.97 -36.22
N ALA A 117 -3.92 -25.63 -35.24
CA ALA A 117 -3.91 -27.09 -35.16
C ALA A 117 -5.30 -27.66 -34.88
N GLU A 118 -6.09 -27.05 -33.99
CA GLU A 118 -7.47 -27.48 -33.71
C GLU A 118 -8.39 -27.22 -34.90
N THR A 119 -8.29 -26.07 -35.58
CA THR A 119 -9.07 -25.79 -36.79
C THR A 119 -8.78 -26.79 -37.91
N GLN A 120 -7.56 -27.33 -38.00
CA GLN A 120 -7.24 -28.39 -38.97
C GLN A 120 -7.91 -29.74 -38.66
N LYS A 121 -8.38 -29.96 -37.42
CA LYS A 121 -9.14 -31.16 -37.05
C LYS A 121 -10.64 -31.03 -37.31
N ILE A 122 -11.12 -29.81 -37.53
CA ILE A 122 -12.51 -29.58 -37.93
C ILE A 122 -12.61 -30.00 -39.39
N ASP A 123 -13.36 -31.07 -39.66
CA ASP A 123 -13.70 -31.45 -41.02
C ASP A 123 -14.82 -30.51 -41.50
N ILE A 124 -14.50 -29.69 -42.49
CA ILE A 124 -15.45 -28.72 -43.06
C ILE A 124 -16.62 -29.46 -43.73
N SER A 125 -16.39 -30.67 -44.22
CA SER A 125 -17.44 -31.48 -44.85
C SER A 125 -18.48 -31.92 -43.81
N GLU A 126 -18.03 -32.35 -42.63
CA GLU A 126 -18.95 -32.65 -41.51
C GLU A 126 -19.64 -31.38 -40.98
N LEU A 127 -19.02 -30.21 -41.13
CA LEU A 127 -19.65 -28.94 -40.76
C LEU A 127 -20.76 -28.52 -41.73
N GLU A 128 -20.59 -28.77 -43.03
CA GLU A 128 -21.64 -28.58 -44.04
C GLU A 128 -22.81 -29.53 -43.77
N ASP A 129 -22.53 -30.82 -43.49
CA ASP A 129 -23.56 -31.81 -43.12
C ASP A 129 -24.31 -31.39 -41.84
N VAL A 130 -23.61 -30.92 -40.81
CA VAL A 130 -24.24 -30.43 -39.57
C VAL A 130 -25.01 -29.13 -39.80
N GLN A 131 -24.57 -28.25 -40.70
CA GLN A 131 -25.29 -27.03 -41.04
C GLN A 131 -26.59 -27.36 -41.79
N ASP A 132 -26.55 -28.31 -42.72
CA ASP A 132 -27.72 -28.83 -43.42
C ASP A 132 -28.68 -29.52 -42.43
N ASP A 133 -28.18 -30.41 -41.55
CA ASP A 133 -28.98 -31.03 -40.49
C ASP A 133 -29.60 -29.98 -39.54
N MET A 134 -28.89 -28.88 -39.25
CA MET A 134 -29.41 -27.79 -38.41
C MET A 134 -30.44 -26.94 -39.15
N ALA A 135 -30.30 -26.75 -40.45
CA ALA A 135 -31.30 -26.10 -41.29
C ALA A 135 -32.58 -26.95 -41.34
N ASP A 136 -32.44 -28.26 -41.54
CA ASP A 136 -33.53 -29.23 -41.49
C ASP A 136 -34.20 -29.23 -40.09
N LEU A 137 -33.42 -29.21 -39.00
CA LEU A 137 -33.95 -29.12 -37.63
C LEU A 137 -34.66 -27.80 -37.34
N MET A 138 -34.20 -26.70 -37.91
CA MET A 138 -34.88 -25.40 -37.81
C MET A 138 -36.16 -25.37 -38.63
N GLU A 139 -36.17 -26.00 -39.81
CA GLU A 139 -37.36 -26.18 -40.64
C GLU A 139 -38.37 -27.07 -39.92
N ASP A 140 -37.94 -28.19 -39.34
CA ASP A 140 -38.73 -29.05 -38.46
C ASP A 140 -39.23 -28.30 -37.22
N MET A 141 -38.40 -27.46 -36.57
CA MET A 141 -38.86 -26.65 -35.44
C MET A 141 -39.89 -25.61 -35.86
N ASN A 142 -39.75 -25.01 -37.04
CA ASN A 142 -40.75 -24.09 -37.58
C ASN A 142 -42.03 -24.84 -37.98
N GLU A 143 -41.93 -26.04 -38.56
CA GLU A 143 -43.08 -26.90 -38.87
C GLU A 143 -43.75 -27.41 -37.58
N ILE A 144 -42.97 -27.75 -36.55
CA ILE A 144 -43.45 -28.08 -35.20
C ILE A 144 -44.08 -26.85 -34.56
N GLN A 145 -43.52 -25.65 -34.69
CA GLN A 145 -44.14 -24.41 -34.21
C GLN A 145 -45.37 -24.02 -35.03
N GLU A 146 -45.49 -24.42 -36.29
CA GLU A 146 -46.69 -24.20 -37.11
C GLU A 146 -47.78 -25.23 -36.79
N LEU A 147 -47.38 -26.48 -36.53
CA LEU A 147 -48.25 -27.59 -36.10
C LEU A 147 -48.69 -27.42 -34.64
N MET A 148 -47.80 -27.01 -33.74
CA MET A 148 -48.11 -26.60 -32.37
C MET A 148 -48.73 -25.20 -32.33
N GLY A 149 -48.46 -24.33 -33.30
CA GLY A 149 -49.07 -23.00 -33.45
C GLY A 149 -50.53 -23.04 -33.91
N ARG A 150 -50.99 -24.19 -34.39
CA ARG A 150 -52.44 -24.49 -34.44
C ARG A 150 -53.07 -24.67 -33.06
N SER A 151 -52.27 -24.74 -32.00
CA SER A 151 -52.73 -24.81 -30.60
C SER A 151 -51.60 -24.45 -29.63
N TYR A 152 -51.21 -23.18 -29.54
CA TYR A 152 -50.89 -22.47 -28.29
C TYR A 152 -50.38 -21.08 -28.67
N GLY A 153 -51.31 -20.13 -28.72
CA GLY A 153 -50.96 -18.72 -28.59
C GLY A 153 -50.45 -18.51 -27.18
N ILE A 154 -49.14 -18.35 -27.03
CA ILE A 154 -48.48 -17.66 -25.92
C ILE A 154 -47.33 -16.88 -26.56
N GLY A 155 -47.70 -15.87 -27.33
CA GLY A 155 -46.88 -14.67 -27.51
C GLY A 155 -47.61 -13.58 -26.72
N ASP A 156 -46.88 -12.93 -25.83
CA ASP A 156 -47.27 -11.75 -25.03
C ASP A 156 -47.80 -11.98 -23.60
N GLU A 157 -47.17 -12.85 -22.80
CA GLU A 157 -47.37 -12.83 -21.33
C GLU A 157 -46.04 -12.96 -20.57
N ILE A 158 -45.10 -12.06 -20.86
CA ILE A 158 -44.16 -11.63 -19.82
C ILE A 158 -44.75 -10.33 -19.29
N ASP A 159 -45.30 -10.37 -18.08
CA ASP A 159 -45.88 -9.19 -17.44
C ASP A 159 -44.73 -8.36 -16.86
N GLU A 160 -44.46 -7.19 -17.46
CA GLU A 160 -43.39 -6.29 -17.02
C GLU A 160 -43.58 -5.87 -15.55
N ASP A 161 -44.84 -5.86 -15.07
CA ASP A 161 -45.19 -5.53 -13.69
C ASP A 161 -44.73 -6.61 -12.69
N GLU A 162 -44.72 -7.89 -13.08
CA GLU A 162 -44.23 -9.00 -12.24
C GLU A 162 -42.70 -8.95 -12.13
N LEU A 163 -42.02 -8.60 -13.23
CA LEU A 163 -40.57 -8.44 -13.25
C LEU A 163 -40.10 -7.24 -12.43
N GLU A 164 -40.85 -6.13 -12.42
CA GLU A 164 -40.52 -4.96 -11.61
C GLU A 164 -40.74 -5.21 -10.12
N ALA A 165 -41.77 -5.97 -9.76
CA ALA A 165 -41.98 -6.40 -8.37
C ALA A 165 -40.89 -7.37 -7.88
N GLU A 166 -40.40 -8.26 -8.74
CA GLU A 166 -39.27 -9.15 -8.42
C GLU A 166 -37.96 -8.36 -8.25
N LEU A 167 -37.77 -7.30 -9.07
CA LEU A 167 -36.63 -6.39 -8.99
C LEU A 167 -36.63 -5.57 -7.69
N GLU A 168 -37.79 -5.05 -7.28
CA GLU A 168 -37.94 -4.28 -6.04
C GLU A 168 -37.65 -5.14 -4.79
N GLY A 169 -38.11 -6.40 -4.79
CA GLY A 169 -37.79 -7.34 -3.71
C GLY A 169 -36.28 -7.66 -3.62
N LEU A 170 -35.59 -7.69 -4.75
CA LEU A 170 -34.13 -7.90 -4.81
C LEU A 170 -33.34 -6.69 -4.28
N GLU A 171 -33.83 -5.47 -4.52
CA GLU A 171 -33.27 -4.25 -3.91
C GLU A 171 -33.47 -4.21 -2.39
N GLU A 172 -34.63 -4.63 -1.88
CA GLU A 172 -34.85 -4.74 -0.44
C GLU A 172 -33.93 -5.79 0.22
N GLU A 173 -33.68 -6.93 -0.42
CA GLU A 173 -32.75 -7.94 0.08
C GLU A 173 -31.31 -7.39 0.21
N TRP A 174 -30.84 -6.60 -0.77
CA TRP A 174 -29.53 -5.94 -0.70
C TRP A 174 -29.46 -4.84 0.37
N ALA A 175 -30.54 -4.09 0.56
CA ALA A 175 -30.60 -3.08 1.62
C ALA A 175 -30.59 -3.72 3.02
N GLU A 176 -31.25 -4.85 3.20
CA GLU A 176 -31.22 -5.61 4.46
C GLU A 176 -29.79 -6.13 4.75
N GLU A 177 -29.06 -6.60 3.74
CA GLU A 177 -27.64 -7.00 3.87
C GLU A 177 -26.72 -5.82 4.25
N GLU A 178 -26.96 -4.63 3.69
CA GLU A 178 -26.19 -3.41 4.03
C GLU A 178 -26.47 -2.93 5.47
N THR A 179 -27.73 -3.00 5.92
CA THR A 179 -28.09 -2.63 7.31
C THR A 179 -27.58 -3.61 8.37
N LEU A 180 -27.51 -4.92 8.07
CA LEU A 180 -26.87 -5.90 8.95
C LEU A 180 -25.35 -5.70 9.07
N GLY A 181 -24.71 -5.06 8.08
CA GLY A 181 -23.30 -4.69 8.10
C GLY A 181 -22.98 -3.52 9.04
N GLU A 182 -23.90 -2.57 9.22
CA GLU A 182 -23.70 -1.38 10.05
C GLU A 182 -24.12 -1.57 11.53
N ASP A 183 -25.04 -2.50 11.83
CA ASP A 183 -25.45 -2.80 13.22
C ASP A 183 -24.48 -3.75 13.98
N ALA A 184 -23.47 -4.30 13.30
CA ALA A 184 -22.42 -5.12 13.93
C ALA A 184 -21.35 -4.29 14.69
N GLU A 185 -21.30 -2.96 14.52
CA GLU A 185 -20.34 -2.08 15.21
C GLU A 185 -20.90 -1.33 16.43
N GLN A 186 -22.18 -1.48 16.77
CA GLN A 186 -22.76 -0.91 18.00
C GLN A 186 -23.04 -1.97 19.06
N ALA A 187 -21.98 -2.53 19.62
CA ALA A 187 -22.09 -3.25 20.88
C ALA A 187 -22.63 -2.31 21.97
N PRO A 188 -23.65 -2.72 22.76
CA PRO A 188 -24.23 -1.84 23.77
C PRO A 188 -23.19 -1.45 24.82
N SER A 189 -23.19 -0.17 25.20
CA SER A 189 -22.14 0.50 26.00
C SER A 189 -21.76 -0.19 27.34
N TYR A 190 -22.50 -1.19 27.80
CA TYR A 190 -22.22 -1.94 29.02
C TYR A 190 -21.31 -3.17 28.82
N LEU A 191 -20.98 -3.57 27.57
CA LEU A 191 -20.07 -4.68 27.27
C LEU A 191 -18.68 -4.23 26.75
N ALA A 192 -18.40 -2.93 26.73
CA ALA A 192 -17.06 -2.41 26.43
C ALA A 192 -16.08 -2.78 27.56
N PRO A 193 -14.87 -3.31 27.26
CA PRO A 193 -13.87 -3.59 28.28
C PRO A 193 -13.49 -2.27 28.96
N ALA A 194 -13.52 -2.24 30.30
CA ALA A 194 -13.26 -1.05 31.10
C ALA A 194 -11.84 -0.51 30.84
N GLN A 195 -11.71 0.41 29.89
CA GLN A 195 -10.54 1.27 29.72
C GLN A 195 -10.76 2.53 30.57
N HIS A 196 -9.91 2.67 31.58
CA HIS A 196 -9.57 3.88 32.34
C HIS A 196 -10.27 5.19 31.90
N GLN A 197 -11.37 5.53 32.55
CA GLN A 197 -11.79 6.94 32.65
C GLN A 197 -10.88 7.62 33.68
N GLU A 198 -9.88 8.35 33.21
CA GLU A 198 -9.17 9.33 34.03
C GLU A 198 -10.16 10.45 34.39
N LEU A 199 -10.44 10.57 35.70
CA LEU A 199 -11.21 11.69 36.25
C LEU A 199 -10.43 13.00 36.06
N PRO A 200 -11.12 14.15 35.87
CA PRO A 200 -10.47 15.44 35.62
C PRO A 200 -9.55 15.86 36.77
N ALA A 201 -8.39 16.40 36.41
CA ALA A 201 -7.34 16.79 37.34
C ALA A 201 -7.79 17.91 38.30
N VAL A 202 -7.56 17.68 39.61
CA VAL A 202 -7.67 18.69 40.67
C VAL A 202 -6.62 19.79 40.49
N PRO A 203 -6.94 21.07 40.78
CA PRO A 203 -6.02 22.18 40.59
C PRO A 203 -4.88 22.16 41.64
N SER A 204 -3.65 21.95 41.18
CA SER A 204 -2.43 22.05 42.01
C SER A 204 -2.02 23.51 42.20
N GLY A 205 -2.57 24.16 43.23
CA GLY A 205 -2.02 25.41 43.77
C GLY A 205 -0.90 25.12 44.76
N SER A 206 0.28 25.70 44.57
CA SER A 206 1.40 25.57 45.50
C SER A 206 1.09 26.31 46.81
N LEU A 207 0.92 25.57 47.91
CA LEU A 207 1.05 26.12 49.25
C LEU A 207 2.48 25.89 49.74
N ASP A 208 3.16 27.01 49.89
CA ASP A 208 4.47 27.26 50.48
C ASP A 208 4.85 26.28 51.60
N SER A 209 5.91 25.50 51.39
CA SER A 209 6.53 24.59 52.36
C SER A 209 7.42 25.33 53.35
N SER A 210 6.85 26.33 54.02
CA SER A 210 7.46 26.98 55.18
C SER A 210 6.38 27.24 56.22
N ARG A 211 6.12 26.26 57.10
CA ARG A 211 5.74 26.43 58.52
C ARG A 211 5.41 25.10 59.21
N ASN A 212 6.16 24.83 60.28
CA ASN A 212 5.87 23.98 61.43
C ASN A 212 5.58 22.49 61.21
N ALA A 213 6.64 21.68 61.33
CA ALA A 213 6.51 20.28 61.72
C ALA A 213 5.90 20.19 63.14
N ARG A 214 4.63 19.81 63.23
CA ARG A 214 3.96 19.49 64.49
C ARG A 214 4.21 18.01 64.78
N ALA A 215 4.81 17.70 65.93
CA ALA A 215 5.08 16.31 66.33
C ALA A 215 3.78 15.50 66.42
N THR A 216 3.82 14.27 65.91
CA THR A 216 2.75 13.26 65.96
C THR A 216 3.24 12.07 66.80
N ASP A 217 2.34 11.35 67.49
CA ASP A 217 2.74 10.14 68.23
C ASP A 217 2.84 8.89 67.32
N GLU A 218 3.12 7.72 67.92
CA GLU A 218 3.31 6.42 67.24
C GLU A 218 2.08 5.91 66.46
N PHE A 219 0.90 6.49 66.65
CA PHE A 219 -0.31 6.25 65.84
C PHE A 219 -0.63 7.40 64.87
N GLY A 220 0.26 8.38 64.70
CA GLY A 220 0.16 9.40 63.66
C GLY A 220 -0.83 10.53 63.94
N LEU A 221 -1.35 10.63 65.17
CA LEU A 221 -2.23 11.72 65.58
C LEU A 221 -1.42 12.88 66.20
N PRO A 222 -1.85 14.15 66.02
CA PRO A 222 -1.16 15.30 66.58
C PRO A 222 -1.27 15.30 68.12
N VAL A 223 -0.13 15.31 68.82
CA VAL A 223 -0.12 15.39 70.29
C VAL A 223 -0.73 16.70 70.76
N ALA A 224 -1.79 16.62 71.57
CA ALA A 224 -2.41 17.79 72.18
C ALA A 224 -1.55 18.26 73.37
N SER A 225 -0.97 19.45 73.25
CA SER A 225 -0.33 20.13 74.37
C SER A 225 -1.41 20.69 75.30
N TYR A 226 -1.67 20.05 76.43
CA TYR A 226 -2.41 20.69 77.52
C TYR A 226 -1.44 21.62 78.27
N SER A 227 -1.80 22.90 78.34
CA SER A 227 -1.09 23.88 79.15
C SER A 227 -1.78 23.96 80.51
N THR A 228 -1.17 23.41 81.56
CA THR A 228 -0.67 24.10 82.78
C THR A 228 0.00 23.06 83.66
#